data_AF-A0A962C2R7-F1
#
_entry.id   AF-A0A962C2R7-F1
#
_cell.length_a   1.000
_cell.length_b   1.000
_cell.length_c   1.000
_cell.angle_alpha   90.00
_cell.angle_beta   90.00
_cell.angle_gamma   90.00
#
_symmetry.space_group_name_H-M   'P 1'
#
loop_
_entity.id
_entity.type
_entity.pdbx_description
1 polymer ?
#
loop_
_entity_poly.entity_id
_entity_poly.type
_entity_poly.pdbx_seq_one_letter_code
_entity_poly.pdbx_strand_id
1 'polypeptide(L)'
;MQKLKRTDLFTLEAYAAERTAFRALVLAHKHDRKVALGEHVSLLFEDRLTIQYQIQEMLRIERIFEAAAIEEELDAYNPLIPDGGNLKATMLIEYEDVEQRKIELARLIGIEDHITVTVDGHPPVRAIADEDMERSNESKTSAVHFLRFEFS
;
A
#
# COMPACT_ATOMS: atom_id res chain seq x y z
N MET A 1 -1.74 -1.14 -15.54
CA MET A 1 -0.79 -2.28 -15.47
C MET A 1 -1.57 -3.59 -15.35
N GLN A 2 -0.99 -4.74 -15.67
CA GLN A 2 -1.70 -6.03 -15.48
C GLN A 2 -1.79 -6.38 -13.99
N LYS A 3 -2.97 -6.82 -13.54
CA LYS A 3 -3.21 -7.33 -12.18
C LYS A 3 -2.52 -8.68 -11.97
N LEU A 4 -2.14 -8.98 -10.73
CA LEU A 4 -1.52 -10.26 -10.37
C LEU A 4 -2.55 -11.38 -10.43
N LYS A 5 -2.08 -12.56 -10.82
CA LYS A 5 -2.80 -13.83 -10.78
C LYS A 5 -2.01 -14.79 -9.91
N ARG A 6 -2.66 -15.87 -9.45
CA ARG A 6 -1.98 -16.92 -8.70
C ARG A 6 -0.73 -17.48 -9.39
N THR A 7 -0.72 -17.58 -10.72
CA THR A 7 0.44 -18.05 -11.50
C THR A 7 1.64 -17.09 -11.46
N ASP A 8 1.43 -15.85 -11.03
CA ASP A 8 2.49 -14.87 -10.82
C ASP A 8 3.11 -14.97 -9.42
N LEU A 9 2.55 -15.80 -8.54
CA LEU A 9 2.99 -15.97 -7.17
C LEU A 9 3.85 -17.25 -7.04
N PHE A 10 4.97 -17.13 -6.35
CA PHE A 10 5.71 -18.27 -5.81
C PHE A 10 4.84 -19.08 -4.85
N THR A 11 5.09 -20.39 -4.78
CA THR A 11 4.63 -21.22 -3.67
C THR A 11 5.37 -20.81 -2.39
N LEU A 12 4.86 -21.20 -1.21
CA LEU A 12 5.53 -20.91 0.07
C LEU A 12 6.98 -21.43 0.10
N GLU A 13 7.23 -22.62 -0.45
CA GLU A 13 8.57 -23.22 -0.53
C GLU A 13 9.49 -22.44 -1.46
N ALA A 14 9.03 -22.15 -2.69
CA ALA A 14 9.81 -21.39 -3.65
C ALA A 14 10.09 -19.97 -3.13
N TYR A 15 9.10 -19.34 -2.50
CA TYR A 15 9.27 -18.03 -1.89
C TYR A 15 10.27 -18.07 -0.75
N ALA A 16 10.23 -19.07 0.12
CA ALA A 16 11.20 -19.20 1.22
C ALA A 16 12.65 -19.27 0.72
N ALA A 17 12.89 -19.93 -0.42
CA ALA A 17 14.21 -19.98 -1.06
C ALA A 17 14.62 -18.63 -1.68
N GLU A 18 13.72 -17.98 -2.39
CA GLU A 18 14.00 -16.74 -3.15
C GLU A 18 13.87 -15.45 -2.32
N ARG A 19 13.26 -15.52 -1.14
CA ARG A 19 12.84 -14.35 -0.35
C ARG A 19 13.95 -13.33 -0.14
N THR A 20 15.17 -13.79 0.17
CA THR A 20 16.29 -12.88 0.43
C THR A 20 16.61 -12.03 -0.79
N ALA A 21 16.69 -12.65 -1.97
CA ALA A 21 16.97 -11.96 -3.23
C ALA A 21 15.79 -11.08 -3.65
N PHE A 22 14.56 -11.61 -3.57
CA PHE A 22 13.35 -10.86 -3.94
C PHE A 22 13.13 -9.65 -3.05
N ARG A 23 13.33 -9.79 -1.73
CA ARG A 23 13.26 -8.66 -0.77
C ARG A 23 14.30 -7.59 -1.09
N ALA A 24 15.54 -7.97 -1.39
CA ALA A 24 16.57 -7.00 -1.74
C ALA A 24 16.21 -6.20 -3.00
N LEU A 25 15.72 -6.90 -4.02
CA LEU A 25 15.23 -6.29 -5.26
C LEU A 25 14.07 -5.32 -4.99
N VAL A 26 13.09 -5.72 -4.19
CA VAL A 26 11.92 -4.88 -3.89
C VAL A 26 12.30 -3.68 -3.03
N LEU A 27 13.20 -3.82 -2.06
CA LEU A 27 13.66 -2.69 -1.24
C LEU A 27 14.40 -1.65 -2.09
N ALA A 28 15.26 -2.09 -3.01
CA ALA A 28 15.89 -1.20 -3.97
C ALA A 28 14.85 -0.50 -4.85
N HIS A 29 13.84 -1.22 -5.33
CA HIS A 29 12.74 -0.66 -6.12
C HIS A 29 11.87 0.35 -5.34
N LYS A 30 11.60 0.09 -4.05
CA LYS A 30 10.81 0.98 -3.19
C LYS A 30 11.50 2.32 -2.92
N HIS A 31 12.83 2.37 -3.01
CA HIS A 31 13.60 3.60 -2.79
C HIS A 31 13.09 4.75 -3.67
N ASP A 32 12.93 4.52 -4.97
CA ASP A 32 12.53 5.55 -5.94
C ASP A 32 11.01 5.80 -5.97
N ARG A 33 10.26 5.14 -5.09
CA ARG A 33 8.80 5.18 -5.03
C ARG A 33 8.26 5.73 -3.71
N LYS A 34 9.15 6.02 -2.76
CA LYS A 34 8.80 6.59 -1.47
C LYS A 34 8.96 8.11 -1.50
N VAL A 35 7.92 8.82 -1.08
CA VAL A 35 7.92 10.27 -0.89
C VAL A 35 7.60 10.57 0.55
N ALA A 36 8.48 11.29 1.25
CA ALA A 36 8.20 11.80 2.59
C ALA A 36 7.37 13.09 2.51
N LEU A 37 6.35 13.20 3.35
CA LEU A 37 5.50 14.37 3.52
C LEU A 37 5.68 14.90 4.96
N GLY A 38 6.67 15.77 5.14
CA GLY A 38 7.09 16.19 6.47
C GLY A 38 7.80 15.07 7.24
N GLU A 39 7.64 15.06 8.57
CA GLU A 39 8.41 14.18 9.46
C GLU A 39 7.76 12.81 9.70
N HIS A 40 6.43 12.75 9.71
CA HIS A 40 5.68 11.58 10.18
C HIS A 40 4.84 10.90 9.12
N VAL A 41 4.74 11.46 7.92
CA VAL A 41 3.92 10.90 6.84
C VAL A 41 4.83 10.52 5.68
N SER A 42 4.59 9.34 5.10
CA SER A 42 5.20 8.95 3.84
C SER A 42 4.20 8.27 2.91
N LEU A 43 4.39 8.47 1.61
CA LEU A 43 3.66 7.78 0.56
C LEU A 43 4.60 6.80 -0.13
N LEU A 44 4.21 5.54 -0.20
CA LEU A 44 4.81 4.57 -1.11
C LEU A 44 3.90 4.42 -2.33
N PHE A 45 4.33 4.89 -3.49
CA PHE A 45 3.58 4.67 -4.73
C PHE A 45 3.68 3.20 -5.13
N GLU A 46 2.54 2.52 -5.18
CA GLU A 46 2.46 1.08 -5.40
C GLU A 46 2.56 0.75 -6.89
N ASP A 47 3.07 -0.44 -7.20
CA ASP A 47 2.96 -1.08 -8.50
C ASP A 47 2.88 -2.59 -8.37
N ARG A 48 2.91 -3.27 -9.52
CA ARG A 48 2.85 -4.72 -9.56
C ARG A 48 3.94 -5.41 -8.71
N LEU A 49 5.16 -4.88 -8.67
CA LEU A 49 6.27 -5.50 -7.95
C LEU A 49 6.15 -5.29 -6.44
N THR A 50 5.81 -4.07 -6.01
CA THR A 50 5.61 -3.77 -4.59
C THR A 50 4.43 -4.57 -4.02
N ILE A 51 3.35 -4.72 -4.80
CA ILE A 51 2.17 -5.49 -4.42
C ILE A 51 2.44 -7.00 -4.44
N GLN A 52 3.17 -7.52 -5.43
CA GLN A 52 3.57 -8.92 -5.45
C GLN A 52 4.36 -9.29 -4.20
N TYR A 53 5.29 -8.44 -3.78
CA TYR A 53 6.03 -8.62 -2.53
C TYR A 53 5.13 -8.60 -1.29
N GLN A 54 4.17 -7.68 -1.24
CA GLN A 54 3.25 -7.57 -0.11
C GLN A 54 2.41 -8.84 0.04
N ILE A 55 1.81 -9.32 -1.06
CA ILE A 55 1.04 -10.58 -1.07
C ILE A 55 1.94 -11.75 -0.63
N GLN A 56 3.16 -11.86 -1.17
CA GLN A 56 4.08 -12.94 -0.80
C GLN A 56 4.45 -12.94 0.69
N GLU A 57 4.68 -11.76 1.28
CA GLU A 57 4.93 -11.67 2.71
C GLU A 57 3.70 -12.07 3.54
N MET A 58 2.48 -11.68 3.13
CA MET A 58 1.24 -12.11 3.79
C MET A 58 1.08 -13.63 3.74
N LEU A 59 1.15 -14.23 2.54
CA LEU A 59 1.05 -15.68 2.37
C LEU A 59 2.08 -16.43 3.23
N ARG A 60 3.30 -15.92 3.33
CA ARG A 60 4.37 -16.52 4.14
C ARG A 60 4.12 -16.40 5.65
N ILE A 61 3.74 -15.23 6.13
CA ILE A 61 3.54 -14.96 7.56
C ILE A 61 2.37 -15.79 8.07
N GLU A 62 1.27 -15.82 7.31
CA GLU A 62 0.04 -16.52 7.68
C GLU A 62 0.01 -17.99 7.23
N ARG A 63 1.02 -18.43 6.47
CA ARG A 63 1.14 -19.77 5.90
C ARG A 63 -0.08 -20.14 5.03
N ILE A 64 -0.52 -19.21 4.20
CA ILE A 64 -1.63 -19.40 3.27
C ILE A 64 -1.11 -20.13 2.02
N PHE A 65 -1.68 -21.29 1.72
CA PHE A 65 -1.38 -22.08 0.52
C PHE A 65 -2.63 -22.61 -0.20
N GLU A 66 -3.80 -22.51 0.44
CA GLU A 66 -5.08 -22.90 -0.14
C GLU A 66 -5.47 -21.93 -1.26
N ALA A 67 -5.95 -22.48 -2.37
CA ALA A 67 -6.23 -21.71 -3.57
C ALA A 67 -7.20 -20.55 -3.34
N ALA A 68 -8.30 -20.80 -2.63
CA ALA A 68 -9.33 -19.79 -2.36
C ALA A 68 -8.77 -18.64 -1.51
N ALA A 69 -8.02 -18.95 -0.45
CA ALA A 69 -7.41 -17.93 0.40
C ALA A 69 -6.34 -17.11 -0.33
N ILE A 70 -5.61 -17.70 -1.28
CA ILE A 70 -4.69 -16.93 -2.15
C ILE A 70 -5.45 -15.94 -3.04
N GLU A 71 -6.61 -16.34 -3.58
CA GLU A 71 -7.45 -15.43 -4.37
C GLU A 71 -8.02 -14.30 -3.50
N GLU A 72 -8.40 -14.56 -2.24
CA GLU A 72 -8.82 -13.51 -1.30
C GLU A 72 -7.71 -12.46 -1.08
N GLU A 73 -6.46 -12.90 -0.88
CA GLU A 73 -5.31 -11.98 -0.78
C GLU A 73 -5.08 -11.22 -2.10
N LEU A 74 -5.20 -11.89 -3.25
CA LEU A 74 -5.09 -11.22 -4.55
C LEU A 74 -6.18 -10.16 -4.71
N ASP A 75 -7.42 -10.44 -4.35
CA ASP A 75 -8.54 -9.51 -4.45
C ASP A 75 -8.38 -8.31 -3.50
N ALA A 76 -7.82 -8.51 -2.32
CA ALA A 76 -7.54 -7.42 -1.37
C ALA A 76 -6.44 -6.47 -1.87
N TYR A 77 -5.38 -7.02 -2.49
CA TYR A 77 -4.19 -6.22 -2.84
C TYR A 77 -4.13 -5.77 -4.31
N ASN A 78 -4.75 -6.49 -5.24
CA ASN A 78 -4.79 -6.09 -6.65
C ASN A 78 -5.35 -4.69 -6.90
N PRO A 79 -6.37 -4.18 -6.16
CA PRO A 79 -6.85 -2.81 -6.30
C PRO A 79 -5.75 -1.75 -6.14
N LEU A 80 -4.66 -2.05 -5.43
CA LEU A 80 -3.52 -1.14 -5.26
C LEU A 80 -2.56 -1.09 -6.45
N ILE A 81 -2.75 -1.94 -7.47
CA ILE A 81 -1.96 -1.87 -8.71
C ILE A 81 -2.58 -0.81 -9.66
N PRO A 82 -1.82 0.21 -10.10
CA PRO A 82 -2.28 1.20 -11.07
C PRO A 82 -2.84 0.57 -12.37
N ASP A 83 -3.96 1.07 -12.87
CA ASP A 83 -4.59 0.57 -14.10
C ASP A 83 -4.09 1.27 -15.38
N GLY A 84 -3.54 2.49 -15.26
CA GLY A 84 -3.05 3.31 -16.35
C GLY A 84 -3.69 4.70 -16.39
N GLY A 85 -4.83 4.89 -15.73
CA GLY A 85 -5.48 6.19 -15.53
C GLY A 85 -5.25 6.78 -14.13
N ASN A 86 -4.68 6.01 -13.21
CA ASN A 86 -4.43 6.46 -11.83
C ASN A 86 -3.03 6.13 -11.31
N LEU A 87 -2.67 6.84 -10.24
CA LEU A 87 -1.63 6.44 -9.31
C LEU A 87 -2.27 5.82 -8.07
N LYS A 88 -1.60 4.82 -7.50
CA LYS A 88 -1.98 4.16 -6.26
C LYS A 88 -0.84 4.33 -5.26
N ALA A 89 -1.15 4.63 -4.00
CA ALA A 89 -0.13 4.77 -2.97
C ALA A 89 -0.62 4.25 -1.63
N THR A 90 0.30 3.68 -0.85
CA THR A 90 0.10 3.42 0.57
C THR A 90 0.68 4.58 1.37
N MET A 91 -0.17 5.25 2.13
CA MET A 91 0.24 6.26 3.10
C MET A 91 0.54 5.61 4.43
N LEU A 92 1.67 5.96 5.03
CA LEU A 92 2.10 5.50 6.35
C LEU A 92 2.27 6.72 7.27
N ILE A 93 1.66 6.65 8.46
CA ILE A 93 1.83 7.60 9.54
C ILE A 93 2.69 6.95 10.63
N GLU A 94 3.93 7.42 10.77
CA GLU A 94 4.97 6.78 11.57
C GLU A 94 5.37 7.66 12.77
N TYR A 95 5.21 7.12 13.98
CA TYR A 95 5.69 7.67 15.24
C TYR A 95 6.40 6.54 16.01
N GLU A 96 7.60 6.83 16.52
CA GLU A 96 8.42 5.86 17.26
C GLU A 96 7.78 5.48 18.60
N ASP A 97 7.29 6.48 19.33
CA ASP A 97 6.63 6.28 20.61
C ASP A 97 5.15 5.89 20.43
N VAL A 98 4.73 4.82 21.11
CA VAL A 98 3.40 4.24 20.97
C VAL A 98 2.31 5.15 21.54
N GLU A 99 2.58 5.87 22.62
CA GLU A 99 1.61 6.77 23.24
C GLU A 99 1.47 8.05 22.42
N GLN A 100 2.57 8.60 21.93
CA GLN A 100 2.57 9.71 20.97
C GLN A 100 1.79 9.33 19.71
N ARG A 101 2.04 8.14 19.15
CA ARG A 101 1.31 7.65 17.97
C ARG A 101 -0.20 7.63 18.19
N LYS A 102 -0.68 7.18 19.35
CA LYS A 102 -2.12 7.16 19.66
C LYS A 102 -2.71 8.58 19.69
N ILE A 103 -2.02 9.53 20.31
CA ILE A 103 -2.45 10.93 20.40
C ILE A 103 -2.52 11.54 19.00
N GLU A 104 -1.48 11.35 18.20
CA GLU A 104 -1.39 11.96 16.87
C GLU A 104 -2.37 11.31 15.88
N LEU A 105 -2.59 10.00 15.91
CA LEU A 105 -3.64 9.37 15.08
C LEU A 105 -5.06 9.84 15.44
N ALA A 106 -5.32 10.22 16.70
CA ALA A 106 -6.59 10.84 17.08
C ALA A 106 -6.69 12.30 16.62
N ARG A 107 -5.56 13.02 16.56
CA ARG A 107 -5.50 14.40 16.07
C ARG A 107 -5.58 14.48 14.54
N LEU A 108 -5.04 13.49 13.83
CA LEU A 108 -4.94 13.44 12.37
C LEU A 108 -6.14 12.74 11.69
N ILE A 109 -7.28 12.67 12.36
CA ILE A 109 -8.50 12.11 11.77
C ILE A 109 -8.84 12.84 10.45
N GLY A 110 -9.02 12.07 9.38
CA GLY A 110 -9.34 12.58 8.05
C GLY A 110 -8.14 13.11 7.25
N ILE A 111 -6.89 12.97 7.74
CA ILE A 111 -5.70 13.44 7.02
C ILE A 111 -5.59 12.81 5.62
N GLU A 112 -6.01 11.55 5.46
CA GLU A 112 -6.05 10.82 4.22
C GLU A 112 -6.86 11.53 3.13
N ASP A 113 -7.92 12.25 3.52
CA ASP A 113 -8.72 13.05 2.61
C ASP A 113 -7.99 14.33 2.20
N HIS A 114 -6.91 14.76 2.85
CA HIS A 114 -6.25 16.04 2.55
C HIS A 114 -5.03 15.91 1.64
N ILE A 115 -4.73 14.71 1.15
CA ILE A 115 -3.58 14.46 0.28
C ILE A 115 -3.92 14.84 -1.18
N THR A 116 -3.03 15.61 -1.82
CA THR A 116 -3.16 16.00 -3.23
C THR A 116 -1.86 15.79 -4.00
N VAL A 117 -1.98 15.52 -5.29
CA VAL A 117 -0.87 15.51 -6.26
C VAL A 117 -1.16 16.58 -7.30
N THR A 118 -0.15 17.40 -7.61
CA THR A 118 -0.26 18.43 -8.64
C THR A 118 0.80 18.18 -9.70
N VAL A 119 0.36 18.06 -10.95
CA VAL A 119 1.25 18.05 -12.13
C VAL A 119 1.33 19.48 -12.65
N ASP A 120 2.53 19.90 -13.04
CA ASP A 120 2.73 21.27 -13.55
C ASP A 120 1.78 21.58 -14.72
N GLY A 121 1.13 22.74 -14.66
CA GLY A 121 0.12 23.15 -15.63
C GLY A 121 -1.27 22.52 -15.47
N HIS A 122 -1.51 21.66 -14.48
CA HIS A 122 -2.79 21.00 -14.23
C HIS A 122 -3.37 21.34 -12.83
N PRO A 123 -4.70 21.27 -12.65
CA PRO A 123 -5.30 21.42 -11.33
C PRO A 123 -4.87 20.28 -10.38
N PRO A 124 -4.85 20.51 -9.05
CA PRO A 124 -4.55 19.45 -8.08
C PRO A 124 -5.55 18.29 -8.17
N VAL A 125 -5.02 17.07 -8.12
CA VAL A 125 -5.81 15.83 -8.00
C VAL A 125 -5.81 15.41 -6.53
N ARG A 126 -7.00 15.34 -5.94
CA ARG A 126 -7.19 14.90 -4.56
C ARG A 126 -7.21 13.38 -4.49
N ALA A 127 -6.60 12.82 -3.44
CA ALA A 127 -6.65 11.40 -3.17
C ALA A 127 -8.10 10.97 -2.87
N ILE A 128 -8.43 9.76 -3.33
CA ILE A 128 -9.60 9.01 -2.88
C ILE A 128 -9.05 7.89 -2.00
N ALA A 129 -9.40 7.93 -0.71
CA ALA A 129 -8.82 7.07 0.31
C ALA A 129 -9.76 5.89 0.66
N ASP A 130 -9.14 4.73 0.93
CA ASP A 130 -9.73 3.57 1.62
C ASP A 130 -11.05 3.04 1.03
N GLU A 131 -11.25 3.17 -0.29
CA GLU A 131 -12.45 2.70 -0.99
C GLU A 131 -12.69 1.19 -0.84
N ASP A 132 -11.61 0.45 -0.64
CA ASP A 132 -11.59 -1.02 -0.53
C ASP A 132 -11.59 -1.51 0.94
N MET A 133 -11.72 -0.59 1.92
CA MET A 133 -11.74 -0.93 3.35
C MET A 133 -13.10 -0.59 4.00
N GLU A 134 -13.55 -1.43 4.95
CA GLU A 134 -14.64 -1.03 5.83
C GLU A 134 -14.20 0.16 6.70
N ARG A 135 -15.03 1.21 6.72
CA ARG A 135 -14.70 2.52 7.30
C ARG A 135 -14.06 2.42 8.69
N SER A 136 -13.00 3.21 8.89
CA SER A 136 -12.32 3.38 10.17
C SER A 136 -13.27 3.83 11.29
N ASN A 137 -12.95 3.39 12.50
CA ASN A 137 -13.67 3.67 13.74
C ASN A 137 -13.75 5.19 14.02
N GLU A 138 -14.90 5.70 14.51
CA GLU A 138 -15.19 7.16 14.64
C GLU A 138 -14.22 7.96 15.54
N SER A 139 -13.30 7.31 16.25
CA SER A 139 -12.46 7.90 17.29
C SER A 139 -10.97 8.09 16.93
N LYS A 140 -10.46 7.47 15.85
CA LYS A 140 -9.05 7.59 15.44
C LYS A 140 -8.83 7.19 13.99
N THR A 141 -7.83 7.79 13.34
CA THR A 141 -7.41 7.36 11.99
C THR A 141 -6.50 6.13 12.02
N SER A 142 -6.34 5.49 10.86
CA SER A 142 -5.43 4.36 10.66
C SER A 142 -3.98 4.86 10.54
N ALA A 143 -3.01 4.03 10.93
CA ALA A 143 -1.61 4.34 10.63
C ALA A 143 -1.26 4.08 9.15
N VAL A 144 -2.16 3.40 8.43
CA VAL A 144 -1.99 3.00 7.03
C VAL A 144 -3.26 3.32 6.26
N HIS A 145 -3.13 4.03 5.15
CA HIS A 145 -4.24 4.31 4.23
C HIS A 145 -3.87 3.94 2.80
N PHE A 146 -4.87 3.57 2.01
CA PHE A 146 -4.73 3.30 0.59
C PHE A 146 -5.32 4.44 -0.23
N LEU A 147 -4.47 5.08 -1.03
CA LEU A 147 -4.82 6.27 -1.78
C LEU A 147 -4.86 5.96 -3.28
N ARG A 148 -5.89 6.47 -3.95
CA ARG A 148 -5.97 6.54 -5.42
C ARG A 148 -5.99 8.00 -5.88
N PHE A 149 -5.15 8.33 -6.84
CA PHE A 149 -5.16 9.62 -7.55
C PHE A 149 -5.60 9.37 -8.98
N GLU A 150 -6.80 9.81 -9.34
CA GLU A 150 -7.39 9.59 -10.66
C GLU A 150 -7.03 10.75 -11.61
N PHE A 151 -6.45 10.43 -12.77
CA PHE A 151 -6.10 11.41 -13.80
C PHE A 151 -7.03 11.27 -15.01
N SER A 152 -7.28 12.40 -15.69
CA SER A 152 -8.17 12.53 -16.86
C SER A 152 -7.47 13.22 -18.01
#